data_AF-A0A3C7VYU4-F1
#
_entry.id   AF-A0A3C7VYU4-F1
#
_cell.length_a   1.000
_cell.length_b   1.000
_cell.length_c   1.000
_cell.angle_alpha   90.00
_cell.angle_beta   90.00
_cell.angle_gamma   90.00
#
_symmetry.space_group_name_H-M   'P 1'
#
loop_
_entity.id
_entity.type
_entity.pdbx_description
1 polymer ?
#
loop_
_entity_poly.entity_id
_entity_poly.type
_entity_poly.pdbx_seq_one_letter_code
_entity_poly.pdbx_strand_id
1 'polypeptide(L)' 'DRLGTPADSEAFTRDGEEFRVLFYRTRHRHSDGETSRDETTPVVFRNDELVGWGQRVYDTVR' A
#
# COMPACT_ATOMS: atom_id res chain seq x y z
N ASP A 1 2.93 16.31 11.01
CA ASP A 1 2.29 15.00 11.33
C ASP A 1 2.83 13.88 10.46
N ARG A 2 2.69 12.62 10.89
CA ARG A 2 3.08 11.41 10.15
C ARG A 2 1.86 10.48 10.01
N LEU A 3 1.82 9.66 8.95
CA LEU A 3 0.71 8.73 8.68
C LEU A 3 0.57 7.59 9.70
N GLY A 4 1.59 7.37 10.54
CA GLY A 4 1.63 6.24 11.48
C GLY A 4 2.10 4.94 10.85
N THR A 5 1.88 3.84 11.57
CA THR A 5 2.23 2.48 11.12
C THR A 5 1.19 2.00 10.10
N PRO A 6 1.59 1.46 8.94
CA PRO A 6 0.66 0.87 8.00
C PRO A 6 0.00 -0.39 8.59
N ALA A 7 -1.18 -0.74 8.09
CA ALA A 7 -1.88 -1.96 8.49
C ALA A 7 -1.20 -3.22 7.92
N ASP A 8 -0.60 -3.10 6.73
CA ASP A 8 0.16 -4.16 6.06
C ASP A 8 1.24 -3.53 5.15
N SER A 9 2.21 -4.34 4.73
CA SER A 9 3.22 -3.91 3.77
C SER A 9 3.70 -5.05 2.88
N GLU A 10 4.04 -4.71 1.64
CA GLU A 10 4.70 -5.62 0.70
C GLU A 10 6.03 -5.05 0.23
N ALA A 11 6.99 -5.94 -0.03
CA ALA A 11 8.23 -5.62 -0.74
C ALA A 11 8.49 -6.69 -1.80
N PHE A 12 8.84 -6.26 -3.01
CA PHE A 12 9.16 -7.17 -4.11
C PHE A 12 10.06 -6.49 -5.15
N THR A 13 10.74 -7.29 -5.97
CA THR A 13 11.54 -6.79 -7.08
C THR A 13 10.87 -7.18 -8.41
N ARG A 14 10.81 -6.26 -9.36
CA ARG A 14 10.30 -6.49 -10.71
C ARG A 14 11.13 -5.71 -11.71
N ASP A 15 11.55 -6.38 -12.79
CA ASP A 15 12.35 -5.78 -13.87
C ASP A 15 13.62 -5.04 -13.38
N GLY A 16 14.23 -5.54 -12.30
CA GLY A 16 15.42 -4.95 -11.68
C GLY A 16 15.14 -3.79 -10.71
N GLU A 17 13.87 -3.51 -10.42
CA GLU A 17 13.46 -2.39 -9.58
C GLU A 17 12.81 -2.88 -8.29
N GLU A 18 13.10 -2.20 -7.19
CA GLU A 18 12.58 -2.54 -5.87
C GLU A 18 11.29 -1.76 -5.61
N PHE A 19 10.22 -2.49 -5.32
CA PHE A 19 8.93 -1.91 -4.95
C PHE A 19 8.66 -2.16 -3.47
N ARG A 20 8.20 -1.11 -2.79
CA ARG A 20 7.63 -1.19 -1.44
C ARG A 20 6.24 -0.61 -1.46
N VAL A 21 5.26 -1.36 -0.95
CA VAL A 21 3.86 -0.91 -0.87
C VAL A 21 3.43 -0.91 0.58
N LEU A 22 2.92 0.24 1.04
CA LEU A 22 2.39 0.41 2.39
C LEU A 22 0.87 0.55 2.32
N PHE A 23 0.14 -0.29 3.06
CA PHE A 23 -1.32 -0.26 3.07
C PHE A 23 -1.83 0.45 4.32
N TYR A 24 -2.39 1.64 4.14
CA TYR A 24 -2.99 2.42 5.23
C TYR A 24 -4.50 2.27 5.23
N ARG A 25 -5.11 2.01 6.40
CA ARG A 25 -6.57 2.00 6.54
C ARG A 25 -7.11 3.41 6.31
N THR A 26 -7.99 3.57 5.32
CA THR A 26 -8.58 4.88 4.96
C THR A 26 -10.10 4.87 4.95
N ARG A 27 -10.70 3.68 5.09
CA ARG A 27 -12.14 3.50 5.19
C ARG A 27 -12.46 2.34 6.13
N HIS A 28 -13.66 2.39 6.67
CA HIS A 28 -14.24 1.30 7.43
C HIS A 28 -15.26 0.61 6.53
N ARG A 29 -15.13 -0.69 6.31
CA ARG A 29 -16.13 -1.50 5.60
C ARG A 29 -16.68 -2.61 6.48
N HIS A 30 -15.82 -3.27 7.25
CA HIS A 30 -16.20 -4.45 8.03
C HIS A 30 -16.04 -4.14 9.53
N SER A 31 -16.99 -4.63 10.33
CA SER A 31 -17.00 -4.48 11.80
C SER A 31 -16.59 -5.78 12.51
N ASP A 32 -15.67 -6.53 11.93
CA ASP A 32 -15.19 -7.83 12.43
C ASP A 32 -13.93 -7.71 13.31
N GLY A 33 -13.37 -6.51 13.43
CA GLY A 33 -12.17 -6.24 14.22
C GLY A 33 -10.86 -6.50 13.47
N GLU A 34 -10.93 -6.96 12.23
CA GLU A 34 -9.77 -7.11 11.35
C GLU A 34 -9.69 -5.93 10.38
N THR A 35 -8.56 -5.78 9.67
CA THR A 35 -8.42 -4.78 8.59
C THR A 35 -8.08 -5.52 7.32
N SER A 36 -9.03 -5.56 6.40
CA SER A 36 -8.86 -6.18 5.08
C SER A 36 -8.31 -5.17 4.06
N ARG A 37 -7.66 -5.65 3.00
CA ARG A 37 -7.01 -4.76 2.01
C ARG A 37 -7.99 -3.84 1.27
N ASP A 38 -9.25 -4.23 1.11
CA ASP A 38 -10.31 -3.41 0.54
C ASP A 38 -10.69 -2.19 1.40
N GLU A 39 -10.30 -2.19 2.69
CA GLU A 39 -10.41 -1.06 3.62
C GLU A 39 -9.20 -0.12 3.59
N THR A 40 -8.16 -0.49 2.83
CA THR A 40 -6.91 0.25 2.78
C THR A 40 -6.76 1.06 1.49
N THR A 41 -5.74 1.91 1.50
CA THR A 41 -5.22 2.60 0.33
C THR A 41 -3.72 2.33 0.27
N PRO A 42 -3.23 1.69 -0.81
CA PRO A 42 -1.80 1.42 -0.97
C PRO A 42 -1.04 2.71 -1.29
N VAL A 43 0.15 2.86 -0.75
CA VAL A 43 1.14 3.87 -1.10
C VAL A 43 2.34 3.14 -1.68
N VAL A 44 2.67 3.44 -2.93
CA VAL A 44 3.62 2.66 -3.73
C VAL A 44 4.93 3.45 -3.87
N PHE A 45 6.01 2.81 -3.48
CA PHE A 45 7.38 3.27 -3.66
C PHE A 45 8.10 2.38 -4.67
N ARG A 46 8.92 3.00 -5.52
CA ARG A 46 9.83 2.35 -6.49
C ARG A 46 11.23 2.90 -6.25
N ASN A 47 12.20 2.05 -5.93
CA ASN A 47 13.57 2.44 -5.60
C ASN A 47 13.60 3.58 -4.56
N ASP A 48 12.84 3.40 -3.47
CA ASP A 48 12.63 4.39 -2.39
C ASP A 48 11.94 5.71 -2.78
N GLU A 49 11.51 5.90 -4.03
CA GLU A 49 10.76 7.07 -4.47
C GLU A 49 9.24 6.81 -4.50
N LEU A 50 8.45 7.76 -4.01
CA LEU A 50 6.98 7.69 -4.09
C LEU A 50 6.53 7.85 -5.55
N VAL A 51 5.96 6.79 -6.13
CA VAL A 51 5.42 6.82 -7.51
C VAL A 51 3.91 7.04 -7.55
N GLY A 52 3.22 6.84 -6.42
CA GLY A 52 1.81 7.17 -6.30
C GLY A 52 1.12 6.36 -5.21
N TRP A 53 -0.20 6.43 -5.20
CA TRP A 53 -1.04 5.76 -4.21
C TRP A 53 -2.41 5.40 -4.80
N GLY A 54 -3.11 4.51 -4.12
CA GLY A 54 -4.40 3.98 -4.55
C GLY A 54 -4.29 2.75 -5.43
N GLN A 55 -5.41 2.02 -5.51
CA GLN A 55 -5.47 0.71 -6.18
C GLN A 55 -4.97 0.77 -7.64
N ARG A 56 -5.31 1.84 -8.37
CA ARG A 56 -4.87 2.01 -9.76
C ARG A 56 -3.36 1.97 -9.92
N VAL A 57 -2.59 2.60 -9.03
CA VAL A 57 -1.13 2.61 -9.12
C VAL A 57 -0.59 1.24 -8.72
N TYR A 58 -1.13 0.64 -7.66
CA TYR A 58 -0.74 -0.70 -7.22
C TYR A 58 -0.93 -1.75 -8.32
N ASP A 59 -2.06 -1.73 -9.04
CA ASP A 59 -2.34 -2.68 -10.13
C ASP A 59 -1.36 -2.55 -11.30
N THR A 60 -0.72 -1.40 -11.49
CA THR A 60 0.27 -1.21 -12.58
C THR A 60 1.64 -1.79 -12.26
N VAL A 61 1.99 -1.94 -10.99
CA VAL A 61 3.31 -2.44 -10.55
C VAL A 61 3.28 -3.92 -10.19
N ARG A 62 2.08 -4.46 -9.89
CA ARG A 62 1.88 -5.85 -9.47
C ARG A 62 1.87 -6.83 -10.64
#